data_AF-A0AA91QTF7-F1
#
_entry.id   AF-A0AA91QTF7-F1
#
_cell.length_a   1.000
_cell.length_b   1.000
_cell.length_c   1.000
_cell.angle_alpha   90.00
_cell.angle_beta   90.00
_cell.angle_gamma   90.00
#
_symmetry.space_group_name_H-M   'P 1'
#
loop_
_entity.id
_entity.type
_entity.pdbx_description
1 polymer ?
#
loop_
_entity_poly.entity_id
_entity_poly.type
_entity_poly.pdbx_seq_one_letter_code
_entity_poly.pdbx_strand_id
1 'polypeptide(L)'
;MGPKNKEKLNVTNKDELRRRHCGNYQPVTNGEVYLLPYEVLLHSKPCTFFSSLSDYDHLKNSSATRELSLKGLKKELWELNDEKTHHDFWKNFNDSALKTHLNTILGTTKAANQDKDWRKTYLKQAKESDTDKPHHEDMLKCLYLLANLHKASPTFIRQLAAVDDAWSSDLRVFYPRKDFAFSEEYSGYLAELYTNILYHQPEAVRKVVKNLDLLIDKMVQFSEGMFADILDRRSPDTDSPSLKILKYNQIASITHTQALQRVLADKITGGFYDDSFVRLKEREHQGLANSDHYWLVAAQCLRLKLRRPMTKRGRYWHLDKHDPIPEQDVDQIINLYANALSADALNGLTFESIGTKSGKKDTSLPAAIRQMAVQNPQTVDEVLGAPALDCANIPELYTKYVSCRAQYAENYRQGMHINFIQNMARNPAIDKVLNYVRGNNLGQIHADIDEIERKIKVMNFLQGNMDNIEGVTIVFEYGMHELPSRV
;
A
#
# COMPACT_ATOMS: atom_id res chain seq x y z
N MET A 1 28.84 17.05 20.59
CA MET A 1 27.94 16.11 19.89
C MET A 1 28.77 14.94 19.39
N GLY A 2 28.46 13.71 19.82
CA GLY A 2 29.32 12.55 19.61
C GLY A 2 29.25 11.94 18.19
N PRO A 3 30.28 11.18 17.77
CA PRO A 3 30.41 10.59 16.43
C PRO A 3 29.25 9.65 16.04
N LYS A 4 28.55 9.04 17.01
CA LYS A 4 27.33 8.22 16.80
C LYS A 4 26.20 8.91 16.05
N ASN A 5 26.11 10.24 16.11
CA ASN A 5 25.08 10.97 15.37
C ASN A 5 25.44 11.14 13.90
N LYS A 6 26.73 11.26 13.53
CA LYS A 6 27.13 11.55 12.14
C LYS A 6 26.88 10.39 11.18
N GLU A 7 27.18 9.17 11.60
CA GLU A 7 27.06 7.97 10.76
C GLU A 7 25.60 7.59 10.50
N LYS A 8 24.76 7.65 11.55
CA LYS A 8 23.30 7.54 11.41
C LYS A 8 22.78 8.68 10.53
N LEU A 9 23.20 9.93 10.76
CA LEU A 9 22.80 11.09 9.96
C LEU A 9 23.14 10.93 8.46
N ASN A 10 24.28 10.34 8.10
CA ASN A 10 24.68 10.11 6.71
C ASN A 10 23.85 9.00 6.04
N VAL A 11 23.61 7.88 6.74
CA VAL A 11 22.75 6.80 6.24
C VAL A 11 21.30 7.28 6.10
N THR A 12 20.82 8.11 7.03
CA THR A 12 19.47 8.71 7.03
C THR A 12 19.38 10.05 6.28
N ASN A 13 20.44 10.47 5.58
CA ASN A 13 20.47 11.76 4.87
C ASN A 13 19.60 11.68 3.61
N LYS A 14 18.37 12.18 3.72
CA LYS A 14 17.34 12.13 2.68
C LYS A 14 17.81 12.68 1.33
N ASP A 15 18.58 13.77 1.32
CA ASP A 15 19.04 14.40 0.07
C ASP A 15 20.24 13.67 -0.55
N GLU A 16 21.00 12.93 0.24
CA GLU A 16 22.12 12.12 -0.22
C GLU A 16 21.64 10.76 -0.74
N LEU A 17 20.62 10.17 -0.11
CA LEU A 17 19.87 9.03 -0.66
C LEU A 17 19.27 9.39 -2.03
N ARG A 18 18.54 10.52 -2.15
CA ARG A 18 17.96 10.96 -3.43
C ARG A 18 19.01 11.21 -4.51
N ARG A 19 20.16 11.78 -4.14
CA ARG A 19 21.26 12.03 -5.08
C ARG A 19 22.02 10.77 -5.46
N ARG A 20 22.18 9.75 -4.63
CA ARG A 20 22.95 8.53 -5.00
C ARG A 20 22.30 7.66 -6.10
N HIS A 21 21.01 7.85 -6.42
CA HIS A 21 20.22 6.83 -7.13
C HIS A 21 19.47 7.31 -8.37
N CYS A 22 19.76 8.49 -8.90
CA CYS A 22 19.30 8.79 -10.24
C CYS A 22 20.20 8.05 -11.25
N GLY A 23 19.72 6.94 -11.82
CA GLY A 23 20.30 6.29 -13.02
C GLY A 23 19.62 6.68 -14.35
N ASN A 24 20.22 6.36 -15.50
CA ASN A 24 19.72 6.67 -16.86
C ASN A 24 18.42 5.90 -17.18
N TYR A 25 17.30 6.37 -16.65
CA TYR A 25 15.97 5.80 -16.84
C TYR A 25 15.46 6.07 -18.27
N GLN A 26 15.10 5.01 -18.99
CA GLN A 26 14.24 5.12 -20.17
C GLN A 26 12.80 4.76 -19.76
N PRO A 27 11.86 5.72 -19.84
CA PRO A 27 10.45 5.48 -19.50
C PRO A 27 9.81 4.47 -20.44
N VAL A 28 8.85 3.70 -19.91
CA VAL A 28 7.98 2.85 -20.74
C VAL A 28 6.93 3.75 -21.38
N THR A 29 6.95 3.88 -22.71
CA THR A 29 5.98 4.68 -23.49
C THR A 29 4.64 3.95 -23.62
N ASN A 30 3.94 3.77 -22.50
CA ASN A 30 2.65 3.06 -22.47
C ASN A 30 1.50 3.92 -21.95
N GLY A 31 1.62 5.25 -21.95
CA GLY A 31 0.55 6.14 -21.49
C GLY A 31 0.36 6.19 -19.97
N GLU A 32 1.42 6.00 -19.18
CA GLU A 32 1.37 6.28 -17.74
C GLU A 32 0.88 7.73 -17.51
N VAL A 33 -0.34 7.93 -16.96
CA VAL A 33 -0.83 9.26 -16.55
C VAL A 33 -0.13 9.73 -15.27
N TYR A 34 0.38 8.78 -14.46
CA TYR A 34 1.04 9.05 -13.19
C TYR A 34 2.47 8.52 -13.19
N LEU A 35 3.43 9.45 -13.19
CA LEU A 35 4.80 9.22 -12.77
C LEU A 35 4.82 9.23 -11.22
N LEU A 36 5.52 8.28 -10.59
CA LEU A 36 5.79 8.35 -9.16
C LEU A 36 6.53 9.67 -8.88
N PRO A 37 6.34 10.33 -7.71
CA PRO A 37 6.92 11.64 -7.44
C PRO A 37 8.45 11.71 -7.61
N TYR A 38 9.16 10.59 -7.47
CA TYR A 38 10.59 10.52 -7.75
C TYR A 38 10.89 10.38 -9.26
N GLU A 39 10.05 9.70 -10.05
CA GLU A 39 10.19 9.59 -11.51
C GLU A 39 10.02 10.95 -12.22
N VAL A 40 9.14 11.82 -11.70
CA VAL A 40 9.00 13.23 -12.15
C VAL A 40 10.29 14.02 -11.91
N LEU A 41 10.91 13.83 -10.74
CA LEU A 41 12.17 14.50 -10.40
C LEU A 41 13.32 14.00 -11.28
N LEU A 42 13.39 12.69 -11.52
CA LEU A 42 14.40 12.05 -12.37
C LEU A 42 14.31 12.56 -13.82
N HIS A 43 13.10 12.75 -14.36
CA HIS A 43 12.88 13.29 -15.70
C HIS A 43 13.51 14.66 -15.95
N SER A 44 13.61 15.49 -14.91
CA SER A 44 14.14 16.85 -15.02
C SER A 44 15.68 16.93 -15.07
N LYS A 45 16.38 15.80 -15.00
CA LYS A 45 17.83 15.76 -14.80
C LYS A 45 18.57 15.38 -16.09
N PRO A 46 19.76 15.96 -16.35
CA PRO A 46 20.54 15.65 -17.55
C PRO A 46 21.30 14.32 -17.40
N CYS A 47 21.60 13.62 -18.50
CA CYS A 47 22.38 12.35 -18.50
C CYS A 47 23.67 12.42 -17.65
N THR A 48 24.35 13.56 -17.65
CA THR A 48 25.58 13.81 -16.88
C THR A 48 25.37 13.81 -15.36
N PHE A 49 24.18 14.19 -14.90
CA PHE A 49 23.81 14.11 -13.48
C PHE A 49 23.76 12.65 -13.03
N PHE A 50 23.21 11.74 -13.83
CA PHE A 50 23.13 10.31 -13.51
C PHE A 50 24.50 9.61 -13.52
N SER A 51 25.40 10.04 -14.41
CA SER A 51 26.79 9.59 -14.43
C SER A 51 27.61 10.04 -13.21
N SER A 52 27.10 11.00 -12.43
CA SER A 52 27.81 11.63 -11.31
C SER A 52 27.37 11.15 -9.92
N LEU A 53 26.50 10.14 -9.85
CA LEU A 53 25.92 9.68 -8.60
C LEU A 53 26.62 8.42 -8.12
N SER A 54 27.07 8.47 -6.86
CA SER A 54 27.67 7.42 -6.02
C SER A 54 28.62 6.41 -6.68
N ASP A 55 29.81 6.23 -6.11
CA ASP A 55 30.76 5.13 -6.43
C ASP A 55 30.21 3.70 -6.21
N TYR A 56 28.95 3.58 -5.80
CA TYR A 56 28.21 2.33 -5.66
C TYR A 56 27.63 1.83 -6.98
N ASP A 57 28.47 1.90 -8.00
CA ASP A 57 28.35 1.34 -9.35
C ASP A 57 28.25 -0.20 -9.38
N HIS A 58 28.09 -0.90 -8.27
CA HIS A 58 28.05 -2.37 -8.22
C HIS A 58 26.72 -2.99 -8.72
N LEU A 59 25.79 -2.15 -9.19
CA LEU A 59 24.66 -2.54 -10.05
C LEU A 59 24.96 -2.32 -11.55
N LYS A 60 26.06 -1.64 -11.90
CA LYS A 60 26.43 -1.38 -13.30
C LYS A 60 27.05 -2.61 -13.94
N ASN A 61 26.21 -3.29 -14.70
CA ASN A 61 26.53 -4.13 -15.85
C ASN A 61 27.47 -5.31 -15.61
N SER A 62 26.95 -6.49 -15.92
CA SER A 62 27.62 -7.77 -16.14
C SER A 62 28.77 -7.77 -17.18
N SER A 63 29.20 -6.60 -17.65
CA SER A 63 30.24 -6.44 -18.67
C SER A 63 31.63 -6.06 -18.14
N ALA A 64 31.84 -5.80 -16.84
CA ALA A 64 33.19 -5.58 -16.31
C ALA A 64 33.41 -6.00 -14.83
N THR A 65 33.98 -7.20 -14.67
CA THR A 65 35.08 -7.57 -13.74
C THR A 65 34.93 -7.59 -12.20
N ARG A 66 33.73 -7.64 -11.59
CA ARG A 66 33.63 -8.17 -10.21
C ARG A 66 32.25 -8.71 -9.84
N GLU A 67 32.09 -10.04 -9.87
CA GLU A 67 30.96 -10.70 -9.22
C GLU A 67 30.94 -10.39 -7.72
N LEU A 68 29.81 -9.90 -7.21
CA LEU A 68 29.63 -9.65 -5.78
C LEU A 68 29.66 -11.00 -5.06
N SER A 69 30.65 -11.22 -4.19
CA SER A 69 30.72 -12.41 -3.33
C SER A 69 30.14 -12.10 -1.95
N LEU A 70 29.74 -13.13 -1.19
CA LEU A 70 29.30 -12.94 0.20
C LEU A 70 30.37 -12.27 1.07
N LYS A 71 31.66 -12.54 0.81
CA LYS A 71 32.78 -11.88 1.49
C LYS A 71 32.88 -10.40 1.08
N GLY A 72 32.70 -10.11 -0.21
CA GLY A 72 32.62 -8.75 -0.73
C GLY A 72 31.48 -7.97 -0.08
N LEU A 73 30.26 -8.51 -0.09
CA LEU A 73 29.10 -7.92 0.56
C LEU A 73 29.35 -7.64 2.06
N LYS A 74 29.97 -8.58 2.78
CA LYS A 74 30.33 -8.36 4.20
C LYS A 74 31.28 -7.21 4.40
N LYS A 75 32.24 -7.02 3.49
CA LYS A 75 33.19 -5.91 3.51
C LYS A 75 32.50 -4.58 3.23
N GLU A 76 31.61 -4.52 2.23
CA GLU A 76 30.84 -3.31 1.91
C GLU A 76 29.95 -2.88 3.09
N LEU A 77 29.27 -3.84 3.72
CA LEU A 77 28.42 -3.57 4.87
C LEU A 77 29.19 -3.44 6.20
N TRP A 78 30.53 -3.49 6.18
CA TRP A 78 31.35 -3.38 7.38
C TRP A 78 31.17 -2.02 8.06
N GLU A 79 31.00 -0.96 7.25
CA GLU A 79 30.76 0.41 7.71
C GLU A 79 29.41 0.55 8.46
N LEU A 80 28.51 -0.43 8.36
CA LEU A 80 27.28 -0.43 9.14
C LEU A 80 27.45 -1.00 10.57
N ASN A 81 28.64 -1.49 10.95
CA ASN A 81 28.93 -1.96 12.31
C ASN A 81 29.01 -0.79 13.30
N ASP A 82 28.40 -0.93 14.48
CA ASP A 82 28.41 0.13 15.52
C ASP A 82 29.75 0.09 16.28
N GLU A 83 30.55 1.17 16.22
CA GLU A 83 31.91 1.24 16.79
C GLU A 83 31.99 0.93 18.30
N LYS A 84 30.88 1.09 19.04
CA LYS A 84 30.88 1.02 20.51
C LYS A 84 30.58 -0.34 21.12
N THR A 85 29.99 -1.28 20.40
CA THR A 85 29.47 -2.53 21.00
C THR A 85 30.15 -3.79 20.49
N HIS A 86 30.98 -3.73 19.44
CA HIS A 86 31.57 -4.91 18.77
C HIS A 86 30.57 -6.05 18.49
N HIS A 87 29.26 -5.76 18.53
CA HIS A 87 28.23 -6.69 18.14
C HIS A 87 28.10 -6.58 16.63
N ASP A 88 28.61 -7.60 15.93
CA ASP A 88 28.50 -7.77 14.48
C ASP A 88 27.07 -7.41 14.04
N PHE A 89 26.89 -6.27 13.38
CA PHE A 89 25.64 -5.90 12.70
C PHE A 89 25.17 -7.09 11.85
N TRP A 90 26.11 -7.80 11.24
CA TRP A 90 25.89 -9.02 10.50
C TRP A 90 25.29 -10.17 11.30
N LYS A 91 25.60 -10.30 12.60
CA LYS A 91 24.98 -11.30 13.47
C LYS A 91 23.52 -10.94 13.72
N ASN A 92 23.25 -9.70 14.11
CA ASN A 92 21.89 -9.20 14.35
C ASN A 92 21.04 -9.16 13.07
N PHE A 93 21.64 -8.78 11.93
CA PHE A 93 21.01 -8.81 10.62
C PHE A 93 20.73 -10.25 10.19
N ASN A 94 21.63 -11.21 10.46
CA ASN A 94 21.42 -12.62 10.14
C ASN A 94 20.64 -13.42 11.19
N ASP A 95 20.24 -12.83 12.31
CA ASP A 95 19.48 -13.52 13.35
C ASP A 95 18.15 -14.07 12.81
N SER A 96 17.48 -14.89 13.63
CA SER A 96 16.28 -15.64 13.24
C SER A 96 15.16 -14.76 12.64
N ALA A 97 15.13 -13.46 12.94
CA ALA A 97 14.16 -12.51 12.40
C ALA A 97 14.28 -12.31 10.88
N LEU A 98 15.46 -11.98 10.34
CA LEU A 98 15.66 -11.83 8.88
C LEU A 98 15.39 -13.15 8.17
N LYS A 99 15.88 -14.26 8.76
CA LYS A 99 15.60 -15.61 8.25
C LYS A 99 14.10 -15.86 8.12
N THR A 100 13.33 -15.55 9.16
CA THR A 100 11.88 -15.76 9.19
C THR A 100 11.18 -14.87 8.17
N HIS A 101 11.47 -13.57 8.18
CA HIS A 101 10.81 -12.59 7.33
C HIS A 101 11.12 -12.80 5.84
N LEU A 102 12.38 -13.05 5.47
CA LEU A 102 12.72 -13.36 4.08
C LEU A 102 12.20 -14.71 3.63
N ASN A 103 12.15 -15.73 4.51
CA ASN A 103 11.51 -16.98 4.14
C ASN A 103 10.04 -16.79 3.77
N THR A 104 9.33 -15.92 4.49
CA THR A 104 7.94 -15.57 4.15
C THR A 104 7.86 -14.87 2.79
N ILE A 105 8.66 -13.82 2.57
CA ILE A 105 8.62 -13.03 1.32
C ILE A 105 9.01 -13.91 0.10
N LEU A 106 10.02 -14.74 0.24
CA LEU A 106 10.57 -15.55 -0.84
C LEU A 106 9.83 -16.87 -1.07
N GLY A 107 8.86 -17.20 -0.20
CA GLY A 107 8.12 -18.46 -0.25
C GLY A 107 8.96 -19.69 0.11
N THR A 108 10.03 -19.50 0.89
CA THR A 108 10.92 -20.57 1.36
C THR A 108 10.59 -21.02 2.79
N THR A 109 9.33 -20.89 3.23
CA THR A 109 8.86 -21.43 4.51
C THR A 109 8.83 -22.96 4.49
N LYS A 110 9.02 -23.59 5.66
CA LYS A 110 9.02 -25.05 5.81
C LYS A 110 7.67 -25.64 5.37
N ALA A 111 7.64 -26.36 4.26
CA ALA A 111 6.69 -27.45 4.09
C ALA A 111 7.15 -28.60 4.99
N ALA A 112 6.22 -29.33 5.60
CA ALA A 112 6.41 -30.22 6.76
C ALA A 112 7.60 -31.21 6.73
N ASN A 113 8.25 -31.44 5.58
CA ASN A 113 9.38 -32.38 5.42
C ASN A 113 10.62 -31.84 4.68
N GLN A 114 10.77 -30.52 4.47
CA GLN A 114 12.01 -29.97 3.87
C GLN A 114 12.44 -28.66 4.55
N ASP A 115 13.72 -28.61 4.94
CA ASP A 115 14.42 -27.45 5.50
C ASP A 115 14.63 -26.36 4.41
N LYS A 116 13.53 -25.74 3.95
CA LYS A 116 13.59 -24.58 3.04
C LYS A 116 14.11 -23.37 3.83
N ASP A 117 15.26 -22.87 3.40
CA ASP A 117 15.96 -21.71 3.94
C ASP A 117 16.49 -20.94 2.74
N TRP A 118 16.11 -19.66 2.60
CA TRP A 118 16.52 -18.83 1.47
C TRP A 118 18.04 -18.83 1.26
N ARG A 119 18.83 -19.00 2.32
CA ARG A 119 20.30 -19.10 2.22
C ARG A 119 20.73 -20.34 1.46
N LYS A 120 20.08 -21.47 1.73
CA LYS A 120 20.33 -22.72 1.01
C LYS A 120 19.77 -22.66 -0.40
N THR A 121 18.66 -21.96 -0.60
CA THR A 121 18.02 -21.85 -1.92
C THR A 121 18.82 -20.98 -2.88
N TYR A 122 19.28 -19.81 -2.42
CA TYR A 122 19.80 -18.77 -3.31
C TYR A 122 21.29 -18.49 -3.16
N LEU A 123 21.93 -18.79 -2.03
CA LEU A 123 23.36 -18.54 -1.87
C LEU A 123 24.18 -19.78 -2.25
N LYS A 124 25.21 -19.59 -3.07
CA LYS A 124 26.22 -20.62 -3.37
C LYS A 124 26.90 -21.11 -2.10
N GLN A 125 27.00 -22.42 -1.96
CA GLN A 125 27.69 -23.15 -0.91
C GLN A 125 28.79 -24.02 -1.54
N ALA A 126 30.01 -23.94 -1.01
CA ALA A 126 31.15 -24.73 -1.49
C ALA A 126 31.39 -24.60 -3.01
N LYS A 127 31.26 -25.69 -3.78
CA LYS A 127 31.59 -25.79 -5.22
C LYS A 127 30.37 -25.63 -6.14
N GLU A 128 29.29 -25.01 -5.66
CA GLU A 128 28.10 -24.72 -6.49
C GLU A 128 28.41 -23.69 -7.59
N SER A 129 27.88 -23.93 -8.78
CA SER A 129 28.05 -23.11 -9.98
C SER A 129 26.88 -22.12 -10.18
N ASP A 130 26.98 -21.26 -11.20
CA ASP A 130 25.88 -20.35 -11.58
C ASP A 130 24.63 -21.09 -12.07
N THR A 131 24.77 -22.28 -12.63
CA THR A 131 23.62 -23.09 -13.02
C THR A 131 22.90 -23.68 -11.80
N ASP A 132 23.62 -23.98 -10.72
CA ASP A 132 23.04 -24.48 -9.48
C ASP A 132 22.32 -23.38 -8.68
N LYS A 133 22.83 -22.14 -8.76
CA LYS A 133 22.33 -20.95 -8.06
C LYS A 133 22.26 -19.73 -8.97
N PRO A 134 21.35 -19.71 -9.97
CA PRO A 134 21.30 -18.66 -10.99
C PRO A 134 20.96 -17.27 -10.43
N HIS A 135 20.41 -17.20 -9.23
CA HIS A 135 20.03 -15.94 -8.57
C HIS A 135 20.92 -15.57 -7.38
N HIS A 136 22.13 -16.13 -7.30
CA HIS A 136 23.07 -15.84 -6.21
C HIS A 136 23.38 -14.35 -6.09
N GLU A 137 23.78 -13.73 -7.19
CA GLU A 137 24.17 -12.32 -7.21
C GLU A 137 22.98 -11.41 -6.91
N ASP A 138 21.78 -11.72 -7.43
CA ASP A 138 20.54 -11.01 -7.15
C ASP A 138 20.19 -11.05 -5.66
N MET A 139 20.33 -12.20 -5.01
CA MET A 139 20.12 -12.34 -3.57
C MET A 139 21.10 -11.47 -2.77
N LEU A 140 22.38 -11.41 -3.16
CA LEU A 140 23.38 -10.58 -2.48
C LEU A 140 23.08 -9.08 -2.62
N LYS A 141 22.62 -8.65 -3.81
CA LYS A 141 22.13 -7.28 -4.05
C LYS A 141 20.90 -6.96 -3.17
N CYS A 142 19.96 -7.89 -3.07
CA CYS A 142 18.81 -7.74 -2.16
C CYS A 142 19.25 -7.59 -0.70
N LEU A 143 20.21 -8.40 -0.24
CA LEU A 143 20.72 -8.31 1.13
C LEU A 143 21.40 -6.97 1.42
N TYR A 144 22.13 -6.40 0.46
CA TYR A 144 22.71 -5.07 0.59
C TYR A 144 21.65 -4.00 0.84
N LEU A 145 20.59 -3.99 0.03
CA LEU A 145 19.48 -3.02 0.16
C LEU A 145 18.71 -3.23 1.47
N LEU A 146 18.43 -4.48 1.83
CA LEU A 146 17.76 -4.83 3.08
C LEU A 146 18.60 -4.52 4.33
N ALA A 147 19.93 -4.58 4.24
CA ALA A 147 20.82 -4.22 5.34
C ALA A 147 20.72 -2.73 5.69
N ASN A 148 20.65 -1.86 4.67
CA ASN A 148 20.44 -0.43 4.86
C ASN A 148 19.05 -0.16 5.50
N LEU A 149 18.00 -0.84 5.01
CA LEU A 149 16.67 -0.79 5.61
C LEU A 149 16.66 -1.26 7.08
N HIS A 150 17.38 -2.36 7.39
CA HIS A 150 17.49 -2.89 8.75
C HIS A 150 18.25 -1.97 9.71
N LYS A 151 19.33 -1.34 9.22
CA LYS A 151 20.13 -0.40 10.00
C LYS A 151 19.33 0.83 10.40
N ALA A 152 18.48 1.33 9.50
CA ALA A 152 17.53 2.40 9.78
C ALA A 152 16.54 2.01 10.89
N SER A 153 15.89 0.85 10.73
CA SER A 153 15.13 0.23 11.82
C SER A 153 14.98 -1.29 11.62
N PRO A 154 15.29 -2.12 12.63
CA PRO A 154 15.08 -3.56 12.58
C PRO A 154 13.62 -3.97 12.31
N THR A 155 12.65 -3.10 12.65
CA THR A 155 11.22 -3.38 12.46
C THR A 155 10.78 -3.27 11.00
N PHE A 156 11.53 -2.58 10.13
CA PHE A 156 11.14 -2.31 8.75
C PHE A 156 11.00 -3.57 7.90
N ILE A 157 11.89 -4.54 8.06
CA ILE A 157 11.80 -5.83 7.36
C ILE A 157 10.59 -6.63 7.86
N ARG A 158 10.27 -6.55 9.16
CA ARG A 158 9.07 -7.18 9.70
C ARG A 158 7.80 -6.59 9.08
N GLN A 159 7.74 -5.27 8.91
CA GLN A 159 6.61 -4.61 8.23
C GLN A 159 6.54 -5.01 6.74
N LEU A 160 7.69 -5.16 6.08
CA LEU A 160 7.73 -5.64 4.69
C LEU A 160 7.18 -7.07 4.56
N ALA A 161 7.49 -7.95 5.52
CA ALA A 161 7.05 -9.35 5.52
C ALA A 161 5.63 -9.58 6.04
N ALA A 162 5.01 -8.62 6.73
CA ALA A 162 3.65 -8.74 7.23
C ALA A 162 2.65 -8.58 6.06
N VAL A 163 1.88 -9.62 5.75
CA VAL A 163 0.71 -9.54 4.85
C VAL A 163 -0.53 -9.72 5.73
N ASP A 164 -1.66 -9.16 5.31
CA ASP A 164 -2.90 -9.09 6.09
C ASP A 164 -2.81 -8.31 7.42
N ASP A 165 -1.81 -7.43 7.58
CA ASP A 165 -1.70 -6.54 8.73
C ASP A 165 -2.04 -5.10 8.33
N ALA A 166 -3.17 -4.60 8.83
CA ALA A 166 -3.67 -3.26 8.51
C ALA A 166 -2.63 -2.15 8.80
N TRP A 167 -1.86 -2.28 9.89
CA TRP A 167 -0.88 -1.27 10.29
C TRP A 167 0.37 -1.26 9.41
N SER A 168 0.90 -2.44 9.08
CA SER A 168 2.06 -2.60 8.18
C SER A 168 1.68 -2.27 6.73
N SER A 169 0.46 -2.60 6.29
CA SER A 169 -0.05 -2.21 4.98
C SER A 169 -0.32 -0.72 4.88
N ASP A 170 -0.93 -0.09 5.89
CA ASP A 170 -1.09 1.37 5.96
C ASP A 170 0.25 2.10 5.81
N LEU A 171 1.31 1.61 6.47
CA LEU A 171 2.65 2.19 6.39
C LEU A 171 3.27 2.09 4.99
N ARG A 172 2.88 1.10 4.19
CA ARG A 172 3.39 0.85 2.83
C ARG A 172 2.62 1.62 1.76
N VAL A 173 1.31 1.80 1.94
CA VAL A 173 0.39 2.36 0.93
C VAL A 173 0.16 3.86 1.12
N PHE A 174 0.07 4.34 2.37
CA PHE A 174 -0.31 5.74 2.65
C PHE A 174 0.88 6.53 3.20
N TYR A 175 1.49 7.30 2.29
CA TYR A 175 2.67 8.13 2.54
C TYR A 175 2.39 9.61 2.19
N PRO A 176 2.88 10.59 2.96
CA PRO A 176 3.59 10.53 4.25
C PRO A 176 2.68 10.45 5.49
N ARG A 177 3.14 9.75 6.54
CA ARG A 177 2.44 9.59 7.84
C ARG A 177 3.17 10.27 8.99
N LYS A 178 2.59 11.33 9.55
CA LYS A 178 3.18 12.10 10.67
C LYS A 178 3.23 11.34 11.99
N ASP A 179 2.38 10.32 12.17
CA ASP A 179 2.29 9.53 13.39
C ASP A 179 3.35 8.42 13.47
N PHE A 180 4.08 8.20 12.37
CA PHE A 180 5.23 7.33 12.33
C PHE A 180 6.47 8.18 12.01
N ALA A 181 7.26 8.48 13.05
CA ALA A 181 8.39 9.43 12.98
C ALA A 181 9.43 9.14 11.88
N PHE A 182 9.42 7.93 11.32
CA PHE A 182 10.34 7.47 10.27
C PHE A 182 9.62 7.02 9.00
N SER A 183 8.38 7.45 8.73
CA SER A 183 7.63 6.96 7.55
C SER A 183 8.28 7.40 6.25
N GLU A 184 8.77 8.65 6.21
CA GLU A 184 9.49 9.21 5.06
C GLU A 184 10.81 8.52 4.79
N GLU A 185 11.49 8.10 5.85
CA GLU A 185 12.72 7.33 5.76
C GLU A 185 12.42 5.91 5.26
N TYR A 186 11.40 5.24 5.81
CA TYR A 186 10.98 3.91 5.36
C TYR A 186 10.55 3.90 3.89
N SER A 187 9.72 4.86 3.47
CA SER A 187 9.27 4.99 2.08
C SER A 187 10.42 5.35 1.14
N GLY A 188 11.38 6.16 1.59
CA GLY A 188 12.62 6.43 0.85
C GLY A 188 13.40 5.15 0.54
N TYR A 189 13.61 4.29 1.55
CA TYR A 189 14.30 3.01 1.36
C TYR A 189 13.50 1.99 0.54
N LEU A 190 12.16 1.96 0.64
CA LEU A 190 11.34 1.10 -0.22
C LEU A 190 11.37 1.57 -1.67
N ALA A 191 11.30 2.88 -1.92
CA ALA A 191 11.44 3.44 -3.26
C ALA A 191 12.84 3.15 -3.84
N GLU A 192 13.89 3.23 -3.02
CA GLU A 192 15.25 2.84 -3.39
C GLU A 192 15.33 1.35 -3.75
N LEU A 193 14.79 0.47 -2.89
CA LEU A 193 14.72 -0.96 -3.14
C LEU A 193 14.02 -1.25 -4.47
N TYR A 194 12.89 -0.60 -4.76
CA TYR A 194 12.09 -0.91 -5.95
C TYR A 194 12.67 -0.34 -7.22
N THR A 195 13.16 0.89 -7.17
CA THR A 195 13.78 1.54 -8.34
C THR A 195 15.01 0.75 -8.79
N ASN A 196 15.87 0.34 -7.86
CA ASN A 196 17.07 -0.44 -8.18
C ASN A 196 16.73 -1.83 -8.74
N ILE A 197 15.71 -2.51 -8.17
CA ILE A 197 15.30 -3.81 -8.70
C ILE A 197 14.68 -3.66 -10.09
N LEU A 198 13.74 -2.72 -10.28
CA LEU A 198 13.00 -2.54 -11.52
C LEU A 198 13.88 -2.06 -12.67
N TYR A 199 14.87 -1.22 -12.40
CA TYR A 199 15.69 -0.57 -13.44
C TYR A 199 16.35 -1.56 -14.40
N HIS A 200 16.79 -2.72 -13.91
CA HIS A 200 17.49 -3.73 -14.71
C HIS A 200 16.57 -4.84 -15.27
N GLN A 201 15.26 -4.75 -15.08
CA GLN A 201 14.34 -5.80 -15.52
C GLN A 201 13.89 -5.59 -16.97
N PRO A 202 13.58 -6.67 -17.71
CA PRO A 202 12.96 -6.59 -19.02
C PRO A 202 11.68 -5.75 -19.00
N GLU A 203 11.39 -5.06 -20.10
CA GLU A 203 10.22 -4.18 -20.22
C GLU A 203 8.91 -4.88 -19.85
N ALA A 204 8.71 -6.12 -20.32
CA ALA A 204 7.56 -6.95 -19.99
C ALA A 204 7.38 -7.14 -18.47
N VAL A 205 8.48 -7.43 -17.75
CA VAL A 205 8.46 -7.61 -16.29
C VAL A 205 8.16 -6.30 -15.58
N ARG A 206 8.75 -5.19 -16.05
CA ARG A 206 8.46 -3.85 -15.51
C ARG A 206 6.98 -3.49 -15.67
N LYS A 207 6.38 -3.77 -16.84
CA LYS A 207 4.95 -3.54 -17.11
C LYS A 207 4.05 -4.27 -16.11
N VAL A 208 4.30 -5.55 -15.86
CA VAL A 208 3.49 -6.32 -14.90
C VAL A 208 3.66 -5.76 -13.50
N VAL A 209 4.90 -5.58 -13.02
CA VAL A 209 5.11 -5.17 -11.63
C VAL A 209 4.52 -3.79 -11.34
N LYS A 210 4.68 -2.84 -12.27
CA LYS A 210 4.14 -1.47 -12.11
C LYS A 210 2.61 -1.42 -12.07
N ASN A 211 1.94 -2.38 -12.70
CA ASN A 211 0.49 -2.41 -12.80
C ASN A 211 -0.13 -3.58 -12.02
N LEU A 212 0.66 -4.28 -11.20
CA LEU A 212 0.21 -5.53 -10.60
C LEU A 212 -0.98 -5.31 -9.65
N ASP A 213 -1.04 -4.16 -8.99
CA ASP A 213 -2.18 -3.72 -8.21
C ASP A 213 -3.47 -3.62 -9.05
N LEU A 214 -3.43 -2.86 -10.16
CA LEU A 214 -4.54 -2.70 -11.09
C LEU A 214 -4.93 -4.03 -11.75
N LEU A 215 -3.94 -4.83 -12.13
CA LEU A 215 -4.16 -6.17 -12.70
C LEU A 215 -4.92 -7.05 -11.72
N ILE A 216 -4.50 -7.06 -10.45
CA ILE A 216 -5.18 -7.85 -9.43
C ILE A 216 -6.59 -7.32 -9.19
N ASP A 217 -6.81 -6.00 -9.11
CA ASP A 217 -8.14 -5.42 -8.97
C ASP A 217 -9.08 -5.84 -10.12
N LYS A 218 -8.60 -5.80 -11.37
CA LYS A 218 -9.36 -6.24 -12.54
C LYS A 218 -9.59 -7.76 -12.54
N MET A 219 -8.59 -8.55 -12.19
CA MET A 219 -8.75 -10.01 -12.06
C MET A 219 -9.76 -10.37 -10.98
N VAL A 220 -9.82 -9.62 -9.87
CA VAL A 220 -10.82 -9.81 -8.81
C VAL A 220 -12.20 -9.46 -9.32
N GLN A 221 -12.34 -8.29 -9.94
CA GLN A 221 -13.60 -7.80 -10.51
C GLN A 221 -14.20 -8.76 -11.56
N PHE A 222 -13.36 -9.36 -12.39
CA PHE A 222 -13.77 -10.23 -13.50
C PHE A 222 -13.27 -11.68 -13.33
N SER A 223 -13.19 -12.14 -12.09
CA SER A 223 -12.65 -13.46 -11.69
C SER A 223 -13.45 -14.66 -12.21
N GLU A 224 -14.75 -14.50 -12.39
CA GLU A 224 -15.67 -15.47 -13.00
C GLU A 224 -15.94 -15.18 -14.49
N GLY A 225 -15.26 -14.16 -15.03
CA GLY A 225 -15.37 -13.74 -16.42
C GLY A 225 -14.11 -14.08 -17.22
N MET A 226 -13.58 -13.09 -17.92
CA MET A 226 -12.47 -13.28 -18.87
C MET A 226 -11.17 -13.83 -18.25
N PHE A 227 -10.98 -13.69 -16.94
CA PHE A 227 -9.81 -14.20 -16.25
C PHE A 227 -10.01 -15.62 -15.69
N ALA A 228 -11.23 -16.18 -15.69
CA ALA A 228 -11.52 -17.45 -15.04
C ALA A 228 -10.56 -18.57 -15.45
N ASP A 229 -10.29 -18.69 -16.75
CA ASP A 229 -9.43 -19.73 -17.33
C ASP A 229 -7.94 -19.60 -16.97
N ILE A 230 -7.48 -18.40 -16.58
CA ILE A 230 -6.07 -18.17 -16.25
C ILE A 230 -5.79 -18.34 -14.76
N LEU A 231 -6.78 -18.12 -13.88
CA LEU A 231 -6.57 -18.09 -12.42
C LEU A 231 -6.12 -19.43 -11.83
N ASP A 232 -6.38 -20.54 -12.51
CA ASP A 232 -5.92 -21.87 -12.10
C ASP A 232 -4.57 -22.28 -12.70
N ARG A 233 -4.02 -21.49 -13.65
CA ARG A 233 -2.70 -21.75 -14.24
C ARG A 233 -1.59 -21.61 -13.19
N ARG A 234 -0.52 -22.37 -13.35
CA ARG A 234 0.67 -22.34 -12.49
C ARG A 234 1.91 -22.40 -13.36
N SER A 235 2.97 -21.72 -12.92
CA SER A 235 4.26 -21.74 -13.61
C SER A 235 5.40 -22.10 -12.67
N PRO A 236 6.54 -22.57 -13.19
CA PRO A 236 7.73 -22.80 -12.39
C PRO A 236 8.17 -21.52 -11.67
N ASP A 237 8.62 -21.68 -10.43
CA ASP A 237 9.10 -20.61 -9.57
C ASP A 237 10.51 -20.16 -9.97
N THR A 238 10.60 -19.41 -11.06
CA THR A 238 11.85 -18.91 -11.67
C THR A 238 12.07 -17.41 -11.45
N ASP A 239 11.20 -16.74 -10.69
CA ASP A 239 11.40 -15.34 -10.32
C ASP A 239 12.63 -15.21 -9.42
N SER A 240 13.47 -14.21 -9.70
CA SER A 240 14.59 -13.86 -8.82
C SER A 240 14.08 -13.35 -7.45
N PRO A 241 14.89 -13.45 -6.38
CA PRO A 241 14.55 -12.89 -5.07
C PRO A 241 14.05 -11.45 -5.11
N SER A 242 14.68 -10.61 -5.93
CA SER A 242 14.30 -9.22 -6.11
C SER A 242 12.89 -9.05 -6.68
N LEU A 243 12.54 -9.83 -7.72
CA LEU A 243 11.20 -9.86 -8.29
C LEU A 243 10.15 -10.40 -7.31
N LYS A 244 10.52 -11.38 -6.49
CA LYS A 244 9.63 -11.89 -5.43
C LYS A 244 9.35 -10.84 -4.37
N ILE A 245 10.35 -10.06 -3.95
CA ILE A 245 10.16 -8.93 -3.02
C ILE A 245 9.17 -7.91 -3.59
N LEU A 246 9.31 -7.55 -4.86
CA LEU A 246 8.40 -6.63 -5.55
C LEU A 246 6.97 -7.18 -5.61
N LYS A 247 6.81 -8.41 -6.10
CA LYS A 247 5.51 -9.09 -6.20
C LYS A 247 4.82 -9.20 -4.84
N TYR A 248 5.57 -9.59 -3.80
CA TYR A 248 5.06 -9.72 -2.44
C TYR A 248 4.58 -8.38 -1.87
N ASN A 249 5.28 -7.29 -2.16
CA ASN A 249 4.84 -5.98 -1.72
C ASN A 249 3.54 -5.53 -2.40
N GLN A 250 3.40 -5.76 -3.71
CA GLN A 250 2.18 -5.40 -4.42
C GLN A 250 0.97 -6.18 -3.88
N ILE A 251 1.11 -7.48 -3.63
CA ILE A 251 0.08 -8.30 -2.96
C ILE A 251 -0.42 -7.67 -1.66
N ALA A 252 0.49 -7.07 -0.88
CA ALA A 252 0.12 -6.44 0.38
C ALA A 252 -0.85 -5.27 0.20
N SER A 253 -0.74 -4.52 -0.91
CA SER A 253 -1.65 -3.42 -1.27
C SER A 253 -3.09 -3.91 -1.45
N ILE A 254 -3.29 -5.02 -2.16
CA ILE A 254 -4.65 -5.59 -2.37
C ILE A 254 -5.22 -6.19 -1.09
N THR A 255 -4.41 -6.94 -0.34
CA THR A 255 -4.86 -7.51 0.94
C THR A 255 -5.19 -6.46 1.98
N HIS A 256 -4.77 -5.21 1.77
CA HIS A 256 -4.96 -4.12 2.71
C HIS A 256 -6.42 -3.85 3.03
N THR A 257 -7.27 -3.72 2.00
CA THR A 257 -8.71 -3.47 2.21
C THR A 257 -9.35 -4.61 2.99
N GLN A 258 -8.97 -5.86 2.71
CA GLN A 258 -9.47 -7.02 3.45
C GLN A 258 -8.96 -7.05 4.90
N ALA A 259 -7.71 -6.68 5.13
CA ALA A 259 -7.13 -6.57 6.46
C ALA A 259 -7.85 -5.50 7.29
N LEU A 260 -8.10 -4.33 6.70
CA LEU A 260 -8.90 -3.26 7.30
C LEU A 260 -10.31 -3.76 7.61
N GLN A 261 -11.01 -4.33 6.65
CA GLN A 261 -12.37 -4.83 6.84
C GLN A 261 -12.44 -5.88 7.96
N ARG A 262 -11.47 -6.79 8.05
CA ARG A 262 -11.39 -7.80 9.11
C ARG A 262 -11.24 -7.16 10.49
N VAL A 263 -10.40 -6.12 10.62
CA VAL A 263 -10.23 -5.38 11.89
C VAL A 263 -11.50 -4.58 12.23
N LEU A 264 -12.17 -4.01 11.23
CA LEU A 264 -13.29 -3.08 11.42
C LEU A 264 -14.63 -3.78 11.62
N ALA A 265 -14.85 -4.97 11.04
CA ALA A 265 -16.15 -5.65 11.04
C ALA A 265 -16.76 -5.79 12.45
N ASP A 266 -15.95 -6.19 13.43
CA ASP A 266 -16.40 -6.34 14.83
C ASP A 266 -16.46 -5.01 15.59
N LYS A 267 -15.85 -3.95 15.05
CA LYS A 267 -15.72 -2.65 15.72
C LYS A 267 -16.81 -1.67 15.32
N ILE A 268 -17.43 -1.82 14.15
CA ILE A 268 -18.47 -0.90 13.65
C ILE A 268 -19.90 -1.31 14.02
N THR A 269 -20.09 -2.51 14.56
CA THR A 269 -21.39 -3.11 14.89
C THR A 269 -21.96 -2.68 16.25
N GLY A 270 -21.28 -1.79 16.97
CA GLY A 270 -21.75 -1.27 18.25
C GLY A 270 -23.12 -0.59 18.15
N GLY A 271 -23.99 -0.84 19.12
CA GLY A 271 -25.27 -0.14 19.23
C GLY A 271 -25.09 1.35 19.48
N PHE A 272 -26.00 2.17 18.97
CA PHE A 272 -26.05 3.62 19.22
C PHE A 272 -27.49 4.07 19.39
N TYR A 273 -27.67 5.18 20.08
CA TYR A 273 -28.98 5.79 20.36
C TYR A 273 -29.06 7.19 19.74
N ASP A 274 -30.27 7.66 19.45
CA ASP A 274 -30.50 8.98 18.84
C ASP A 274 -30.10 10.17 19.73
N ASP A 275 -29.79 9.93 21.00
CA ASP A 275 -29.32 10.92 21.98
C ASP A 275 -27.81 10.82 22.30
N SER A 276 -27.07 9.92 21.64
CA SER A 276 -25.66 9.64 21.97
C SER A 276 -24.76 10.88 21.80
N PHE A 277 -25.02 11.70 20.79
CA PHE A 277 -24.30 12.96 20.57
C PHE A 277 -24.58 13.99 21.66
N VAL A 278 -25.83 14.11 22.09
CA VAL A 278 -26.25 15.00 23.18
C VAL A 278 -25.56 14.59 24.48
N ARG A 279 -25.57 13.29 24.80
CA ARG A 279 -24.89 12.73 25.97
C ARG A 279 -23.37 12.96 25.95
N LEU A 280 -22.75 12.93 24.77
CA LEU A 280 -21.32 13.25 24.64
C LEU A 280 -21.04 14.74 24.91
N LYS A 281 -21.93 15.64 24.48
CA LYS A 281 -21.83 17.09 24.71
C LYS A 281 -21.92 17.45 26.19
N GLU A 282 -22.74 16.73 26.95
CA GLU A 282 -22.95 16.93 28.38
C GLU A 282 -21.80 16.42 29.27
N ARG A 283 -20.79 15.76 28.70
CA ARG A 283 -19.68 15.16 29.46
C ARG A 283 -18.74 16.25 30.02
N GLU A 284 -18.61 16.33 31.34
CA GLU A 284 -17.78 17.32 32.05
C GLU A 284 -16.29 17.28 31.69
N HIS A 285 -15.77 16.11 31.28
CA HIS A 285 -14.40 15.93 30.83
C HIS A 285 -14.39 15.46 29.37
N GLN A 286 -14.33 16.43 28.46
CA GLN A 286 -14.07 16.16 27.06
C GLN A 286 -12.64 15.61 26.96
N GLY A 287 -12.49 14.41 26.40
CA GLY A 287 -11.20 13.76 26.21
C GLY A 287 -10.34 14.50 25.17
N LEU A 288 -9.57 13.76 24.38
CA LEU A 288 -8.77 14.38 23.30
C LEU A 288 -9.62 15.06 22.23
N ALA A 289 -10.87 14.60 22.01
CA ALA A 289 -11.85 15.21 21.12
C ALA A 289 -13.13 15.59 21.86
N ASN A 290 -13.74 16.71 21.45
CA ASN A 290 -15.03 17.22 21.94
C ASN A 290 -16.16 16.93 20.94
N SER A 291 -17.41 17.23 21.33
CA SER A 291 -18.60 17.04 20.50
C SER A 291 -18.48 17.71 19.13
N ASP A 292 -17.92 18.91 19.05
CA ASP A 292 -17.83 19.67 17.80
C ASP A 292 -16.93 18.95 16.79
N HIS A 293 -15.84 18.31 17.24
CA HIS A 293 -15.02 17.46 16.37
C HIS A 293 -15.81 16.27 15.82
N TYR A 294 -16.65 15.60 16.62
CA TYR A 294 -17.48 14.49 16.14
C TYR A 294 -18.53 14.96 15.15
N TRP A 295 -19.10 16.14 15.35
CA TRP A 295 -20.05 16.76 14.41
C TRP A 295 -19.39 17.08 13.06
N LEU A 296 -18.20 17.68 13.08
CA LEU A 296 -17.44 17.98 11.86
C LEU A 296 -17.03 16.71 11.12
N VAL A 297 -16.56 15.68 11.83
CA VAL A 297 -16.21 14.40 11.21
C VAL A 297 -17.45 13.70 10.62
N ALA A 298 -18.61 13.79 11.27
CA ALA A 298 -19.87 13.31 10.71
C ALA A 298 -20.21 14.01 9.38
N ALA A 299 -20.06 15.34 9.31
CA ALA A 299 -20.23 16.08 8.05
C ALA A 299 -19.19 15.67 6.99
N GLN A 300 -17.94 15.39 7.39
CA GLN A 300 -16.90 14.89 6.49
C GLN A 300 -17.26 13.50 5.93
N CYS A 301 -17.81 12.59 6.74
CA CYS A 301 -18.28 11.28 6.27
C CYS A 301 -19.38 11.43 5.20
N LEU A 302 -20.32 12.36 5.38
CA LEU A 302 -21.32 12.67 4.36
C LEU A 302 -20.66 13.19 3.08
N ARG A 303 -19.74 14.15 3.21
CA ARG A 303 -19.02 14.72 2.06
C ARG A 303 -18.23 13.66 1.28
N LEU A 304 -17.56 12.73 1.96
CA LEU A 304 -16.80 11.63 1.34
C LEU A 304 -17.74 10.66 0.61
N LYS A 305 -18.89 10.33 1.21
CA LYS A 305 -19.91 9.48 0.58
C LYS A 305 -20.43 10.07 -0.73
N LEU A 306 -20.69 11.39 -0.75
CA LEU A 306 -21.22 12.09 -1.92
C LEU A 306 -20.21 12.18 -3.07
N ARG A 307 -18.91 12.03 -2.80
CA ARG A 307 -17.79 12.16 -3.76
C ARG A 307 -17.68 13.50 -4.49
N ARG A 308 -18.63 14.42 -4.29
CA ARG A 308 -18.70 15.75 -4.90
C ARG A 308 -19.10 16.80 -3.88
N PRO A 309 -18.68 18.07 -4.06
CA PRO A 309 -19.09 19.17 -3.20
C PRO A 309 -20.57 19.50 -3.40
N MET A 310 -21.19 20.05 -2.36
CA MET A 310 -22.54 20.58 -2.39
C MET A 310 -22.50 22.12 -2.34
N THR A 311 -23.48 22.76 -2.96
CA THR A 311 -23.65 24.23 -2.88
C THR A 311 -24.89 24.57 -2.08
N LYS A 312 -24.75 25.41 -1.05
CA LYS A 312 -25.89 25.90 -0.25
C LYS A 312 -26.55 27.09 -0.94
N ARG A 313 -27.87 27.06 -1.10
CA ARG A 313 -28.70 28.18 -1.58
C ARG A 313 -29.92 28.33 -0.69
N GLY A 314 -29.89 29.31 0.20
CA GLY A 314 -30.92 29.45 1.24
C GLY A 314 -30.92 28.23 2.17
N ARG A 315 -32.08 27.60 2.35
CA ARG A 315 -32.27 26.41 3.20
C ARG A 315 -32.14 25.08 2.45
N TYR A 316 -31.56 25.10 1.26
CA TYR A 316 -31.42 23.94 0.40
C TYR A 316 -29.97 23.72 -0.01
N TRP A 317 -29.64 22.46 -0.11
CA TRP A 317 -28.38 21.98 -0.63
C TRP A 317 -28.55 21.45 -2.05
N HIS A 318 -27.59 21.77 -2.91
CA HIS A 318 -27.60 21.36 -4.31
C HIS A 318 -26.39 20.48 -4.62
N LEU A 319 -26.64 19.34 -5.25
CA LEU A 319 -25.63 18.41 -5.78
C LEU A 319 -25.79 18.38 -7.30
N ASP A 320 -25.02 19.17 -8.05
CA ASP A 320 -25.11 19.30 -9.53
C ASP A 320 -26.56 19.30 -10.10
N LYS A 321 -26.90 18.30 -10.92
CA LYS A 321 -28.19 18.14 -11.61
C LYS A 321 -29.27 17.47 -10.76
N HIS A 322 -29.00 17.21 -9.48
CA HIS A 322 -29.97 16.57 -8.59
C HIS A 322 -30.94 17.59 -7.99
N ASP A 323 -32.08 17.08 -7.54
CA ASP A 323 -33.08 17.87 -6.83
C ASP A 323 -32.49 18.50 -5.55
N PRO A 324 -32.93 19.71 -5.18
CA PRO A 324 -32.51 20.35 -3.95
C PRO A 324 -32.87 19.51 -2.73
N ILE A 325 -31.91 19.35 -1.82
CA ILE A 325 -32.07 18.62 -0.57
C ILE A 325 -32.30 19.64 0.56
N PRO A 326 -33.40 19.55 1.32
CA PRO A 326 -33.61 20.40 2.48
C PRO A 326 -32.47 20.31 3.50
N GLU A 327 -32.08 21.43 4.09
CA GLU A 327 -31.03 21.49 5.14
C GLU A 327 -31.33 20.54 6.31
N GLN A 328 -32.60 20.41 6.69
CA GLN A 328 -33.03 19.50 7.76
C GLN A 328 -32.74 18.03 7.45
N ASP A 329 -32.85 17.60 6.20
CA ASP A 329 -32.58 16.21 5.80
C ASP A 329 -31.07 15.93 5.84
N VAL A 330 -30.26 16.90 5.42
CA VAL A 330 -28.80 16.84 5.56
C VAL A 330 -28.40 16.77 7.03
N ASP A 331 -28.97 17.63 7.88
CA ASP A 331 -28.71 17.64 9.32
C ASP A 331 -29.12 16.33 9.99
N GLN A 332 -30.23 15.71 9.57
CA GLN A 332 -30.65 14.40 10.08
C GLN A 332 -29.62 13.29 9.78
N ILE A 333 -29.03 13.32 8.59
CA ILE A 333 -27.99 12.37 8.19
C ILE A 333 -26.70 12.61 8.98
N ILE A 334 -26.27 13.87 9.11
CA ILE A 334 -25.09 14.22 9.92
C ILE A 334 -25.32 13.82 11.38
N ASN A 335 -26.52 14.08 11.92
CA ASN A 335 -26.88 13.71 13.29
C ASN A 335 -26.87 12.19 13.51
N LEU A 336 -27.35 11.40 12.53
CA LEU A 336 -27.23 9.95 12.57
C LEU A 336 -25.77 9.49 12.70
N TYR A 337 -24.87 10.04 11.88
CA TYR A 337 -23.45 9.67 11.93
C TYR A 337 -22.80 10.15 13.23
N ALA A 338 -23.12 11.37 13.67
CA ALA A 338 -22.61 11.93 14.91
C ALA A 338 -23.03 11.08 16.12
N ASN A 339 -24.28 10.60 16.16
CA ASN A 339 -24.76 9.69 17.19
C ASN A 339 -24.01 8.35 17.21
N ALA A 340 -23.81 7.74 16.04
CA ALA A 340 -23.06 6.49 15.94
C ALA A 340 -21.62 6.65 16.46
N LEU A 341 -20.90 7.67 15.99
CA LEU A 341 -19.51 7.93 16.42
C LEU A 341 -19.42 8.33 17.91
N SER A 342 -20.40 9.09 18.40
CA SER A 342 -20.44 9.53 19.81
C SER A 342 -20.72 8.38 20.76
N ALA A 343 -21.58 7.42 20.37
CA ALA A 343 -21.81 6.21 21.15
C ALA A 343 -20.52 5.43 21.38
N ASP A 344 -19.69 5.30 20.34
CA ASP A 344 -18.42 4.58 20.43
C ASP A 344 -17.42 5.31 21.35
N ALA A 345 -17.44 6.65 21.35
CA ALA A 345 -16.64 7.47 22.27
C ALA A 345 -17.12 7.39 23.73
N LEU A 346 -18.43 7.30 23.95
CA LEU A 346 -19.03 7.09 25.27
C LEU A 346 -18.69 5.70 25.82
N ASN A 347 -18.70 4.69 24.94
CA ASN A 347 -18.36 3.30 25.26
C ASN A 347 -16.86 3.03 25.35
N GLY A 348 -16.00 4.01 25.03
CA GLY A 348 -14.55 3.89 25.15
C GLY A 348 -13.93 2.93 24.14
N LEU A 349 -14.44 2.89 22.90
CA LEU A 349 -13.92 2.03 21.85
C LEU A 349 -12.43 2.29 21.59
N THR A 350 -11.64 1.21 21.55
CA THR A 350 -10.21 1.24 21.23
C THR A 350 -9.85 0.28 20.12
N PHE A 351 -8.81 0.64 19.35
CA PHE A 351 -8.14 -0.24 18.41
C PHE A 351 -6.84 -0.73 19.04
N GLU A 352 -6.64 -2.05 19.05
CA GLU A 352 -5.37 -2.63 19.46
C GLU A 352 -4.42 -2.69 18.25
N SER A 353 -3.18 -2.21 18.41
CA SER A 353 -2.13 -2.39 17.41
C SER A 353 -1.19 -3.50 17.88
N ILE A 354 -1.23 -4.65 17.21
CA ILE A 354 -0.27 -5.72 17.46
C ILE A 354 1.03 -5.34 16.74
N GLY A 355 1.98 -4.79 17.50
CA GLY A 355 3.38 -4.75 17.10
C GLY A 355 3.98 -3.38 16.78
N THR A 356 3.24 -2.28 16.79
CA THR A 356 3.87 -0.96 16.89
C THR A 356 4.12 -0.66 18.37
N LYS A 357 5.36 -0.34 18.77
CA LYS A 357 5.69 0.14 20.13
C LYS A 357 5.07 1.54 20.42
N SER A 358 4.03 1.91 19.69
CA SER A 358 3.50 3.26 19.57
C SER A 358 1.97 3.24 19.49
N GLY A 359 1.31 2.54 20.42
CA GLY A 359 0.00 2.99 20.91
C GLY A 359 0.20 4.25 21.74
N LYS A 360 0.73 5.32 21.15
CA LYS A 360 0.82 6.62 21.82
C LYS A 360 -0.59 7.20 21.91
N LYS A 361 -0.86 8.00 22.93
CA LYS A 361 -2.11 8.76 23.10
C LYS A 361 -2.51 9.51 21.81
N ASP A 362 -1.52 9.92 21.01
CA ASP A 362 -1.64 10.66 19.75
C ASP A 362 -2.12 9.81 18.56
N THR A 363 -2.16 8.48 18.68
CA THR A 363 -2.67 7.57 17.63
C THR A 363 -4.00 6.91 18.00
N SER A 364 -4.73 7.45 18.99
CA SER A 364 -6.04 6.93 19.41
C SER A 364 -7.20 7.39 18.51
N LEU A 365 -8.34 6.69 18.52
CA LEU A 365 -9.54 7.11 17.78
C LEU A 365 -9.97 8.57 18.11
N PRO A 366 -10.04 9.00 19.38
CA PRO A 366 -10.33 10.41 19.69
C PRO A 366 -9.28 11.39 19.17
N ALA A 367 -7.99 11.02 19.17
CA ALA A 367 -6.95 11.86 18.57
C ALA A 367 -7.14 11.99 17.05
N ALA A 368 -7.46 10.89 16.37
CA ALA A 368 -7.75 10.87 14.94
C ALA A 368 -9.01 11.70 14.59
N ILE A 369 -10.09 11.60 15.38
CA ILE A 369 -11.30 12.43 15.23
C ILE A 369 -10.96 13.91 15.33
N ARG A 370 -10.23 14.32 16.37
CA ARG A 370 -9.79 15.72 16.50
C ARG A 370 -8.92 16.15 15.33
N GLN A 371 -7.99 15.31 14.89
CA GLN A 371 -7.09 15.65 13.80
C GLN A 371 -7.84 15.78 12.46
N MET A 372 -8.76 14.86 12.14
CA MET A 372 -9.66 14.96 10.98
C MET A 372 -10.49 16.24 11.00
N ALA A 373 -11.04 16.59 12.17
CA ALA A 373 -11.81 17.82 12.33
C ALA A 373 -10.94 19.07 12.12
N VAL A 374 -9.75 19.15 12.71
CA VAL A 374 -8.87 20.34 12.66
C VAL A 374 -8.18 20.52 11.30
N GLN A 375 -7.91 19.44 10.56
CA GLN A 375 -7.21 19.52 9.26
C GLN A 375 -8.12 19.93 8.09
N ASN A 376 -9.43 19.81 8.26
CA ASN A 376 -10.43 20.11 7.24
C ASN A 376 -11.19 21.40 7.60
N PRO A 377 -12.13 21.88 6.76
CA PRO A 377 -12.90 23.08 7.10
C PRO A 377 -13.66 22.97 8.42
N GLN A 378 -13.90 24.12 9.08
CA GLN A 378 -14.32 24.18 10.48
C GLN A 378 -15.83 24.39 10.65
N THR A 379 -16.59 24.37 9.57
CA THR A 379 -18.06 24.44 9.57
C THR A 379 -18.64 23.37 8.64
N VAL A 380 -19.88 22.93 8.91
CA VAL A 380 -20.59 21.98 8.04
C VAL A 380 -20.68 22.53 6.62
N ASP A 381 -20.97 23.83 6.49
CA ASP A 381 -21.16 24.45 5.19
C ASP A 381 -19.88 24.39 4.33
N GLU A 382 -18.73 24.72 4.93
CA GLU A 382 -17.44 24.64 4.26
C GLU A 382 -17.00 23.20 4.00
N VAL A 383 -17.29 22.26 4.91
CA VAL A 383 -16.97 20.83 4.72
C VAL A 383 -17.73 20.27 3.52
N LEU A 384 -19.04 20.51 3.43
CA LEU A 384 -19.87 20.02 2.33
C LEU A 384 -19.51 20.73 1.01
N GLY A 385 -19.12 22.01 1.06
CA GLY A 385 -18.67 22.77 -0.11
C GLY A 385 -17.23 22.50 -0.57
N ALA A 386 -16.42 21.81 0.23
CA ALA A 386 -15.01 21.60 -0.07
C ALA A 386 -14.82 20.72 -1.32
N PRO A 387 -13.92 21.07 -2.26
CA PRO A 387 -13.65 20.24 -3.44
C PRO A 387 -12.98 18.91 -3.08
N ALA A 388 -12.16 18.90 -2.03
CA ALA A 388 -11.51 17.72 -1.47
C ALA A 388 -11.35 17.87 0.05
N LEU A 389 -11.23 16.74 0.75
CA LEU A 389 -10.91 16.68 2.17
C LEU A 389 -9.51 16.09 2.35
N ASP A 390 -8.72 16.65 3.25
CA ASP A 390 -7.38 16.16 3.58
C ASP A 390 -7.47 15.14 4.72
N CYS A 391 -7.11 13.90 4.39
CA CYS A 391 -6.97 12.80 5.35
C CYS A 391 -5.53 12.24 5.37
N ALA A 392 -4.58 12.87 4.66
CA ALA A 392 -3.26 12.29 4.40
C ALA A 392 -2.44 12.04 5.67
N ASN A 393 -2.72 12.79 6.74
CA ASN A 393 -1.99 12.68 8.00
C ASN A 393 -2.69 11.80 9.05
N ILE A 394 -3.82 11.17 8.72
CA ILE A 394 -4.56 10.27 9.62
C ILE A 394 -4.38 8.82 9.13
N PRO A 395 -4.07 7.85 10.02
CA PRO A 395 -4.00 6.45 9.62
C PRO A 395 -5.30 5.97 8.96
N GLU A 396 -5.19 5.21 7.87
CA GLU A 396 -6.35 4.81 7.09
C GLU A 396 -7.32 3.95 7.91
N LEU A 397 -6.83 3.16 8.87
CA LEU A 397 -7.70 2.46 9.82
C LEU A 397 -8.78 3.37 10.42
N TYR A 398 -8.43 4.60 10.81
CA TYR A 398 -9.36 5.54 11.43
C TYR A 398 -10.29 6.21 10.42
N THR A 399 -9.77 6.61 9.26
CA THR A 399 -10.58 7.24 8.20
C THR A 399 -11.57 6.24 7.60
N LYS A 400 -11.14 4.97 7.45
CA LYS A 400 -11.98 3.86 7.03
C LYS A 400 -12.99 3.50 8.10
N TYR A 401 -12.59 3.46 9.38
CA TYR A 401 -13.50 3.24 10.49
C TYR A 401 -14.68 4.22 10.48
N VAL A 402 -14.41 5.53 10.49
CA VAL A 402 -15.49 6.54 10.57
C VAL A 402 -16.43 6.44 9.38
N SER A 403 -15.89 6.17 8.19
CA SER A 403 -16.66 5.97 6.96
C SER A 403 -17.54 4.71 7.01
N CYS A 404 -16.98 3.57 7.41
CA CYS A 404 -17.71 2.32 7.56
C CYS A 404 -18.75 2.38 8.69
N ARG A 405 -18.45 3.10 9.78
CA ARG A 405 -19.36 3.30 10.89
C ARG A 405 -20.57 4.17 10.52
N ALA A 406 -20.36 5.23 9.74
CA ALA A 406 -21.43 6.04 9.18
C ALA A 406 -22.33 5.20 8.25
N GLN A 407 -21.72 4.44 7.32
CA GLN A 407 -22.46 3.53 6.44
C GLN A 407 -23.24 2.46 7.21
N TYR A 408 -22.65 1.89 8.26
CA TYR A 408 -23.34 0.95 9.13
C TYR A 408 -24.57 1.59 9.78
N ALA A 409 -24.47 2.82 10.29
CA ALA A 409 -25.59 3.51 10.93
C ALA A 409 -26.78 3.72 9.97
N GLU A 410 -26.52 4.02 8.70
CA GLU A 410 -27.57 4.08 7.68
C GLU A 410 -28.21 2.73 7.40
N ASN A 411 -27.37 1.72 7.15
CA ASN A 411 -27.83 0.37 6.87
C ASN A 411 -28.60 -0.22 8.07
N TYR A 412 -28.26 0.20 9.30
CA TYR A 412 -28.96 -0.17 10.51
C TYR A 412 -30.39 0.35 10.50
N ARG A 413 -30.59 1.65 10.18
CA ARG A 413 -31.93 2.24 10.03
C ARG A 413 -32.75 1.60 8.90
N GLN A 414 -32.09 1.08 7.87
CA GLN A 414 -32.73 0.40 6.74
C GLN A 414 -32.95 -1.11 6.97
N GLY A 415 -32.49 -1.68 8.08
CA GLY A 415 -32.54 -3.14 8.31
C GLY A 415 -31.55 -3.97 7.47
N MET A 416 -30.63 -3.32 6.75
CA MET A 416 -29.66 -3.93 5.81
C MET A 416 -28.25 -4.13 6.41
N HIS A 417 -28.06 -3.76 7.68
CA HIS A 417 -26.75 -3.81 8.36
C HIS A 417 -26.12 -5.20 8.40
N ILE A 418 -26.91 -6.28 8.49
CA ILE A 418 -26.39 -7.66 8.47
C ILE A 418 -25.72 -7.94 7.12
N ASN A 419 -26.37 -7.58 6.00
CA ASN A 419 -25.82 -7.74 4.66
C ASN A 419 -24.57 -6.89 4.47
N PHE A 420 -24.56 -5.66 5.00
CA PHE A 420 -23.38 -4.79 4.96
C PHE A 420 -22.17 -5.43 5.65
N ILE A 421 -22.35 -6.01 6.86
CA ILE A 421 -21.27 -6.71 7.57
C ILE A 421 -20.85 -7.99 6.84
N GLN A 422 -21.79 -8.75 6.31
CA GLN A 422 -21.47 -9.94 5.50
C GLN A 422 -20.66 -9.57 4.25
N ASN A 423 -20.94 -8.43 3.62
CA ASN A 423 -20.19 -7.94 2.46
C ASN A 423 -18.79 -7.40 2.82
N MET A 424 -18.53 -7.11 4.10
CA MET A 424 -17.18 -6.84 4.60
C MET A 424 -16.37 -8.12 4.86
N ALA A 425 -16.98 -9.31 4.75
CA ALA A 425 -16.28 -10.56 4.89
C ALA A 425 -15.30 -10.81 3.73
N ARG A 426 -14.40 -11.77 3.92
CA ARG A 426 -13.34 -12.14 2.98
C ARG A 426 -13.94 -12.45 1.60
N ASN A 427 -13.52 -11.69 0.58
CA ASN A 427 -13.91 -11.92 -0.81
C ASN A 427 -13.15 -13.15 -1.38
N PRO A 428 -13.85 -14.24 -1.75
CA PRO A 428 -13.21 -15.44 -2.29
C PRO A 428 -12.48 -15.21 -3.63
N ALA A 429 -12.92 -14.23 -4.43
CA ALA A 429 -12.25 -13.86 -5.67
C ALA A 429 -10.84 -13.32 -5.40
N ILE A 430 -10.66 -12.56 -4.32
CA ILE A 430 -9.33 -12.08 -3.90
C ILE A 430 -8.43 -13.27 -3.57
N ASP A 431 -8.92 -14.26 -2.82
CA ASP A 431 -8.11 -15.45 -2.51
C ASP A 431 -7.71 -16.23 -3.76
N LYS A 432 -8.62 -16.40 -4.71
CA LYS A 432 -8.37 -17.06 -6.00
C LYS A 432 -7.28 -16.33 -6.80
N VAL A 433 -7.39 -15.00 -6.91
CA VAL A 433 -6.41 -14.17 -7.63
C VAL A 433 -5.06 -14.14 -6.91
N LEU A 434 -5.03 -14.04 -5.58
CA LEU A 434 -3.78 -14.08 -4.83
C LEU A 434 -3.08 -15.44 -4.94
N ASN A 435 -3.84 -16.53 -5.00
CA ASN A 435 -3.29 -17.87 -5.25
C ASN A 435 -2.68 -17.97 -6.66
N TYR A 436 -3.33 -17.38 -7.67
CA TYR A 436 -2.78 -17.25 -9.02
C TYR A 436 -1.46 -16.47 -9.02
N VAL A 437 -1.44 -15.25 -8.45
CA VAL A 437 -0.24 -14.38 -8.45
C VAL A 437 0.92 -15.01 -7.70
N ARG A 438 0.65 -15.68 -6.57
CA ARG A 438 1.68 -16.41 -5.80
C ARG A 438 2.18 -17.66 -6.53
N GLY A 439 1.30 -18.32 -7.28
CA GLY A 439 1.58 -19.56 -8.01
C GLY A 439 2.21 -19.39 -9.38
N ASN A 440 2.43 -18.15 -9.84
CA ASN A 440 3.00 -17.85 -11.15
C ASN A 440 4.15 -16.84 -11.04
N ASN A 441 5.15 -17.00 -11.90
CA ASN A 441 6.22 -16.04 -12.11
C ASN A 441 5.72 -14.83 -12.93
N LEU A 442 6.41 -13.69 -12.83
CA LEU A 442 5.95 -12.45 -13.47
C LEU A 442 5.90 -12.54 -15.01
N GLY A 443 6.76 -13.37 -15.60
CA GLY A 443 6.76 -13.63 -17.05
C GLY A 443 5.50 -14.37 -17.51
N GLN A 444 5.05 -15.37 -16.74
CA GLN A 444 3.78 -16.05 -17.00
C GLN A 444 2.59 -15.10 -16.84
N ILE A 445 2.59 -14.28 -15.78
CA ILE A 445 1.52 -13.30 -15.56
C ILE A 445 1.44 -12.33 -16.75
N HIS A 446 2.57 -11.85 -17.27
CA HIS A 446 2.61 -11.02 -18.48
C HIS A 446 1.99 -11.74 -19.68
N ALA A 447 2.41 -12.98 -19.94
CA ALA A 447 1.95 -13.74 -21.10
C ALA A 447 0.43 -14.03 -21.06
N ASP A 448 -0.09 -14.39 -19.89
CA ASP A 448 -1.53 -14.62 -19.68
C ASP A 448 -2.32 -13.32 -19.91
N ILE A 449 -1.78 -12.21 -19.43
CA ILE A 449 -2.36 -10.89 -19.61
C ILE A 449 -2.36 -10.46 -21.09
N ASP A 450 -1.26 -10.64 -21.81
CA ASP A 450 -1.18 -10.38 -23.27
C ASP A 450 -2.20 -11.24 -24.04
N GLU A 451 -2.45 -12.47 -23.59
CA GLU A 451 -3.50 -13.33 -24.16
C GLU A 451 -4.89 -12.70 -23.99
N ILE A 452 -5.21 -12.20 -22.78
CA ILE A 452 -6.48 -11.54 -22.49
C ILE A 452 -6.62 -10.26 -23.32
N GLU A 453 -5.58 -9.42 -23.39
CA GLU A 453 -5.62 -8.21 -24.20
C GLU A 453 -5.89 -8.49 -25.68
N ARG A 454 -5.25 -9.53 -26.24
CA ARG A 454 -5.52 -9.94 -27.62
C ARG A 454 -6.97 -10.37 -27.83
N LYS A 455 -7.56 -11.10 -26.87
CA LYS A 455 -8.99 -11.47 -26.92
C LYS A 455 -9.88 -10.22 -26.90
N ILE A 456 -9.58 -9.24 -26.05
CA ILE A 456 -10.33 -7.97 -25.98
C ILE A 456 -10.24 -7.20 -27.31
N LYS A 457 -9.04 -7.06 -27.88
CA LYS A 457 -8.83 -6.38 -29.17
C LYS A 457 -9.67 -7.01 -30.28
N VAL A 458 -9.70 -8.35 -30.35
CA VAL A 458 -10.53 -9.07 -31.33
C VAL A 458 -12.02 -8.84 -31.09
N MET A 459 -12.50 -8.87 -29.83
CA MET A 459 -13.91 -8.60 -29.52
C MET A 459 -14.33 -7.18 -29.90
N ASN A 460 -13.52 -6.16 -29.57
CA ASN A 460 -13.81 -4.78 -29.92
C ASN A 460 -13.87 -4.56 -31.44
N PHE A 461 -12.93 -5.18 -32.18
CA PHE A 461 -12.94 -5.16 -33.64
C PHE A 461 -14.24 -5.77 -34.21
N LEU A 462 -14.67 -6.93 -33.70
CA LEU A 462 -15.90 -7.59 -34.14
C LEU A 462 -17.18 -6.80 -33.80
N GLN A 463 -17.14 -5.97 -32.76
CA GLN A 463 -18.27 -5.14 -32.32
C GLN A 463 -18.31 -3.76 -32.99
N GLY A 464 -17.37 -3.44 -33.89
CA GLY A 464 -17.30 -2.15 -34.57
C GLY A 464 -16.83 -0.98 -33.69
N ASN A 465 -16.33 -1.27 -32.48
CA ASN A 465 -15.77 -0.28 -31.56
C ASN A 465 -14.31 -0.02 -31.95
N MET A 466 -14.10 0.81 -32.98
CA MET A 466 -12.78 1.05 -33.59
C MET A 466 -11.99 2.22 -32.98
N ASP A 467 -12.58 2.96 -32.05
CA ASP A 467 -11.88 4.03 -31.33
C ASP A 467 -10.90 3.39 -30.31
N ASN A 468 -9.59 3.47 -30.59
CA ASN A 468 -8.44 3.04 -29.74
C ASN A 468 -8.00 1.56 -29.74
N ILE A 469 -7.97 0.87 -30.88
CA ILE A 469 -7.44 -0.53 -30.96
C ILE A 469 -5.91 -0.61 -30.68
N GLU A 470 -5.14 0.41 -31.06
CA GLU A 470 -3.66 0.36 -31.01
C GLU A 470 -3.07 0.61 -29.60
N GLY A 471 -3.85 1.20 -28.69
CA GLY A 471 -3.39 1.61 -27.34
C GLY A 471 -3.85 0.72 -26.19
N VAL A 472 -4.61 -0.35 -26.46
CA VAL A 472 -5.15 -1.21 -25.39
C VAL A 472 -4.00 -1.95 -24.72
N THR A 473 -3.62 -1.43 -23.55
CA THR A 473 -2.97 -2.16 -22.46
C THR A 473 -4.00 -2.33 -21.34
N ILE A 474 -3.85 -3.31 -20.44
CA ILE A 474 -4.80 -3.64 -19.35
C ILE A 474 -5.25 -2.44 -18.50
N VAL A 475 -4.55 -1.31 -18.60
CA VAL A 475 -4.64 -0.16 -17.70
C VAL A 475 -5.49 1.00 -18.22
N PHE A 476 -5.93 1.04 -19.48
CA PHE A 476 -6.68 2.23 -19.94
C PHE A 476 -8.19 2.19 -19.78
N GLU A 477 -8.64 3.06 -18.87
CA GLU A 477 -9.87 3.85 -18.95
C GLU A 477 -10.08 4.40 -20.37
N TYR A 478 -10.95 3.76 -21.14
CA TYR A 478 -11.99 4.39 -21.95
C TYR A 478 -12.96 3.27 -22.35
N GLY A 479 -14.21 3.32 -21.87
CA GLY A 479 -15.30 2.49 -22.42
C GLY A 479 -15.79 1.32 -21.58
N MET A 480 -16.21 1.56 -20.34
CA MET A 480 -17.49 1.00 -19.90
C MET A 480 -18.63 1.83 -20.54
N HIS A 481 -18.65 1.89 -21.88
CA HIS A 481 -19.88 2.18 -22.59
C HIS A 481 -20.53 0.82 -22.83
N GLU A 482 -21.55 0.57 -22.00
CA GLU A 482 -22.64 -0.37 -22.25
C GLU A 482 -22.22 -1.64 -22.99
N LEU A 483 -21.84 -2.68 -22.23
CA LEU A 483 -22.04 -4.04 -22.73
C LEU A 483 -23.50 -4.13 -23.19
N PRO A 484 -23.78 -4.50 -24.45
CA PRO A 484 -25.15 -4.61 -24.89
C PRO A 484 -25.88 -5.62 -23.99
N SER A 485 -27.06 -5.23 -23.51
CA SER A 485 -27.96 -6.12 -22.80
C SER A 485 -28.17 -7.37 -23.66
N ARG A 486 -27.89 -8.54 -23.07
CA ARG A 486 -28.24 -9.81 -23.70
C ARG A 486 -29.77 -9.86 -23.84
N VAL A 487 -30.20 -10.18 -25.06
CA VAL A 487 -31.59 -10.30 -25.55
C VAL A 487 -32.49 -11.04 -24.56
#